data_AF-A0A534YGY4-F1
#
_entry.id   AF-A0A534YGY4-F1
#
_cell.length_a   1.000
_cell.length_b   1.000
_cell.length_c   1.000
_cell.angle_alpha   90.00
_cell.angle_beta   90.00
_cell.angle_gamma   90.00
#
_symmetry.space_group_name_H-M   'P 1'
#
loop_
_entity.id
_entity.type
_entity.pdbx_description
1 polymer ?
#
loop_
_entity_poly.entity_id
_entity_poly.type
_entity_poly.pdbx_seq_one_letter_code
_entity_poly.pdbx_strand_id
1 'polypeptide(L)' 'EVLDKRTFKDAIDADWKLSREYGVTGVPTFVAGRYGVVGAQPYDELVQLVQKAATEGDGR' A
#
# COMPACT_ATOMS: atom_id res chain seq x y z
N GLU A 1 -12.26 -8.93 24.31
CA GLU A 1 -13.47 -8.78 23.49
C GLU A 1 -13.18 -8.57 21.99
N VAL A 2 -12.50 -7.50 21.57
CA VAL A 2 -12.21 -7.22 20.14
C VAL A 2 -11.41 -8.34 19.46
N LEU A 3 -10.33 -8.80 20.09
CA LEU A 3 -9.49 -9.89 19.58
C LEU A 3 -10.24 -11.23 19.61
N ASP A 4 -10.93 -11.52 20.72
CA ASP A 4 -11.67 -12.78 20.91
C ASP A 4 -12.83 -12.92 19.91
N LYS A 5 -13.59 -11.83 19.70
CA LYS A 5 -14.70 -11.77 18.74
C LYS A 5 -14.25 -11.49 17.30
N ARG A 6 -12.95 -11.21 17.10
CA ARG A 6 -12.34 -10.90 15.81
C ARG A 6 -13.13 -9.87 15.01
N THR A 7 -13.53 -8.78 15.66
CA THR A 7 -14.49 -7.79 15.07
C THR A 7 -13.97 -7.11 13.81
N PHE A 8 -12.66 -7.17 13.54
CA PHE A 8 -12.02 -6.63 12.34
C PHE A 8 -11.57 -7.71 11.34
N LYS A 9 -11.99 -8.97 11.53
CA LYS A 9 -11.58 -10.09 10.68
C LYS A 9 -11.80 -9.78 9.20
N ASP A 10 -12.98 -9.28 8.85
CA ASP A 10 -13.34 -9.06 7.45
C ASP A 10 -12.53 -7.92 6.83
N ALA A 11 -12.22 -6.86 7.59
CA ALA A 11 -11.33 -5.79 7.15
C ALA A 11 -9.90 -6.30 6.93
N ILE A 12 -9.38 -7.10 7.87
CA ILE A 12 -8.04 -7.72 7.76
C ILE A 12 -7.97 -8.66 6.56
N ASP A 13 -8.99 -9.48 6.34
CA ASP A 13 -9.05 -10.40 5.18
C ASP A 13 -9.11 -9.63 3.85
N ALA A 14 -9.80 -8.49 3.82
CA ALA A 14 -9.82 -7.61 2.66
C ALA A 14 -8.43 -7.02 2.37
N ASP A 15 -7.69 -6.58 3.40
CA ASP A 15 -6.32 -6.07 3.25
C ASP A 15 -5.35 -7.15 2.74
N TRP A 16 -5.47 -8.39 3.22
CA TRP A 16 -4.70 -9.52 2.71
C TRP A 16 -5.02 -9.84 1.25
N LYS A 17 -6.29 -9.79 0.86
CA LYS A 17 -6.73 -10.00 -0.52
C LYS A 17 -6.15 -8.92 -1.43
N LEU A 18 -6.28 -7.64 -1.03
CA LEU A 18 -5.74 -6.50 -1.77
C LEU A 18 -4.23 -6.64 -1.96
N SER A 19 -3.49 -6.99 -0.90
CA SER A 19 -2.04 -7.19 -0.96
C SER A 19 -1.64 -8.25 -2.00
N ARG A 20 -2.38 -9.36 -2.06
CA ARG A 20 -2.15 -10.43 -3.04
C ARG A 20 -2.49 -10.00 -4.46
N GLU A 21 -3.60 -9.28 -4.66
CA GLU A 21 -4.00 -8.75 -5.97
C GLU A 21 -2.96 -7.77 -6.52
N TYR A 22 -2.32 -6.99 -5.64
CA TYR A 22 -1.25 -6.06 -5.98
C TYR A 22 0.12 -6.76 -6.13
N GLY A 23 0.19 -8.08 -5.92
CA GLY A 23 1.43 -8.85 -6.01
C GLY A 23 2.43 -8.57 -4.89
N VAL A 24 1.98 -8.05 -3.75
CA VAL A 24 2.84 -7.76 -2.59
C VAL A 24 3.33 -9.06 -1.96
N THR A 25 4.65 -9.30 -2.04
CA THR A 25 5.32 -10.49 -1.47
C THR A 25 6.19 -10.18 -0.26
N GLY A 26 6.37 -8.91 0.09
CA GLY A 26 7.19 -8.45 1.22
C GLY A 26 6.74 -7.10 1.77
N VAL A 27 7.05 -6.86 3.04
CA VAL A 27 6.68 -5.63 3.76
C VAL A 27 7.92 -4.88 4.27
N PRO A 28 7.87 -3.55 4.41
CA PRO A 28 6.77 -2.67 3.96
C PRO A 28 6.72 -2.53 2.43
N THR A 29 5.52 -2.26 1.89
CA THR A 29 5.31 -1.88 0.48
C THR A 29 4.41 -0.66 0.44
N PHE A 30 4.78 0.36 -0.33
CA PHE A 30 4.03 1.60 -0.52
C PHE A 30 3.56 1.70 -1.97
N VAL A 31 2.32 2.16 -2.19
CA VAL A 31 1.72 2.32 -3.52
C VAL A 31 1.06 3.70 -3.63
N ALA A 32 1.34 4.42 -4.71
CA ALA A 32 0.73 5.71 -5.03
C ALA A 32 0.39 5.77 -6.53
N GLY A 33 -0.90 5.91 -6.85
CA GLY A 33 -1.37 5.82 -8.23
C GLY A 33 -1.01 4.46 -8.85
N ARG A 34 -0.22 4.47 -9.92
CA ARG A 34 0.30 3.26 -10.58
C ARG A 34 1.71 2.86 -10.15
N TYR A 35 2.29 3.61 -9.22
CA TYR A 35 3.67 3.45 -8.76
C TYR A 35 3.72 2.71 -7.44
N GLY A 36 4.74 1.86 -7.26
CA GLY A 36 4.96 1.13 -6.02
C GLY A 36 6.43 1.05 -5.66
N VAL A 37 6.71 0.99 -4.36
CA VAL A 37 8.05 0.86 -3.77
C VAL A 37 8.01 -0.23 -2.71
N VAL A 38 8.96 -1.16 -2.78
CA VAL A 38 9.06 -2.32 -1.87
C VAL A 38 10.26 -2.16 -0.95
N GLY A 39 10.08 -2.54 0.31
CA GLY A 39 11.08 -2.48 1.37
C GLY A 39 11.07 -1.16 2.13
N ALA A 40 11.82 -1.13 3.25
CA ALA A 40 11.99 0.06 4.07
C ALA A 40 12.94 1.05 3.39
N GLN A 41 12.43 1.75 2.37
CA GLN A 41 13.21 2.73 1.62
C GLN A 41 13.45 4.02 2.41
N PRO A 42 14.50 4.80 2.06
CA PRO A 42 14.71 6.14 2.59
C PRO A 42 13.52 7.06 2.33
N TYR A 43 13.38 8.08 3.18
CA TYR A 43 12.31 9.08 3.07
C TYR A 43 12.25 9.74 1.68
N ASP A 44 13.40 10.10 1.11
CA ASP A 44 13.47 10.78 -0.18
C ASP A 44 12.89 9.94 -1.33
N GLU A 45 12.99 8.60 -1.26
CA GLU A 45 12.37 7.70 -2.23
C GLU A 45 10.84 7.71 -2.12
N LEU A 46 10.31 7.81 -0.89
CA LEU A 46 8.87 7.93 -0.67
C LEU A 46 8.35 9.28 -1.17
N VAL A 47 9.12 10.36 -1.01
CA VAL A 47 8.79 11.68 -1.56
C VAL A 47 8.71 11.61 -3.09
N GLN A 48 9.70 11.00 -3.74
CA GLN A 48 9.70 10.82 -5.19
C GLN A 48 8.51 9.98 -5.68
N LEU A 49 8.14 8.92 -4.95
CA LEU A 49 6.96 8.09 -5.26
C LEU A 49 5.69 8.95 -5.33
N VAL A 50 5.43 9.77 -4.32
CA VAL A 50 4.23 10.60 -4.25
C VAL A 50 4.26 11.71 -5.30
N GLN A 51 5.41 12.34 -5.54
CA GLN A 51 5.56 13.36 -6.58
C GLN A 51 5.26 12.79 -7.97
N LYS A 52 5.80 11.62 -8.33
CA LYS A 52 5.54 10.94 -9.60
C LYS A 52 4.05 10.63 -9.78
N ALA A 53 3.40 10.14 -8.72
CA ALA A 53 1.97 9.85 -8.75
C ALA A 53 1.11 11.11 -8.94
N ALA A 54 1.51 12.23 -8.34
CA ALA A 54 0.80 13.50 -8.46
C ALA A 54 0.92 14.11 -9.87
N THR A 55 2.10 14.07 -10.49
CA THR A 55 2.32 14.66 -11.82
C THR A 55 1.60 13.93 -12.94
N GLU A 56 1.40 12.61 -12.82
CA GLU A 56 0.60 11.85 -13.81
C GLU A 56 -0.91 11.98 -13.60
N GLY A 57 -1.34 12.33 -12.38
CA GLY A 57 -2.74 12.58 -12.05
C GLY A 57 -3.30 13.90 -12.60
N ASP A 58 -2.42 14.83 -12.98
CA ASP A 58 -2.75 16.16 -13.53
C ASP A 58 -2.85 16.17 -15.08
N GLY A 59 -2.66 15.00 -15.71
CA GLY A 59 -2.72 14.82 -17.16
C GLY A 59 -4.06 14.33 -17.71
N ARG A 60 -5.15 14.37 -16.93
CA ARG A 60 -6.51 13.99 -17.33
C ARG A 60 -7.55 15.02 -16.93
#